data_AF-A0A920HDK9-F1
#
_entry.id   AF-A0A920HDK9-F1
#
_cell.length_a   1.000
_cell.length_b   1.000
_cell.length_c   1.000
_cell.angle_alpha   90.00
_cell.angle_beta   90.00
_cell.angle_gamma   90.00
#
_symmetry.space_group_name_H-M   'P 1'
#
loop_
_entity.id
_entity.type
_entity.pdbx_description
1 polymer ?
#
loop_
_entity_poly.entity_id
_entity_poly.type
_entity_poly.pdbx_seq_one_letter_code
_entity_poly.pdbx_strand_id
1 'polypeptide(L)'
;MKSADKTTKADCDTPSSPVQRDFHMRIDQEGRWYHEGDLIKRIELVKLFARVLSVDEAGQHWLRTPVEFGQIEVEDAPFVITALTSAGKRETVYKGIR
;
A
#
# COMPACT_ATOMS: atom_id res chain seq x y z
N MET A 1 20.71 15.05 -46.26
CA MET A 1 22.03 15.44 -45.72
C MET A 1 22.10 14.98 -44.28
N LYS A 2 23.23 14.35 -43.93
CA LYS A 2 23.48 13.59 -42.70
C LYS A 2 23.53 14.48 -41.45
N SER A 3 23.05 13.89 -40.36
CA SER A 3 23.64 13.87 -39.01
C SER A 3 24.02 15.20 -38.35
N ALA A 4 23.35 15.47 -37.23
CA ALA A 4 24.05 15.84 -36.02
C ALA A 4 23.46 15.01 -34.87
N ASP A 5 24.15 13.91 -34.57
CA ASP A 5 24.04 13.17 -33.32
C ASP A 5 24.35 14.15 -32.18
N LYS A 6 23.36 14.43 -31.33
CA LYS A 6 23.64 14.93 -29.99
C LYS A 6 23.42 13.76 -29.06
N THR A 7 24.53 13.11 -28.75
CA THR A 7 24.72 12.19 -27.64
C THR A 7 24.01 12.72 -26.38
N THR A 8 22.86 12.15 -26.05
CA THR A 8 22.18 12.36 -24.77
C THR A 8 22.92 11.56 -23.71
N LYS A 9 23.61 12.25 -22.82
CA LYS A 9 23.96 11.72 -21.50
C LYS A 9 22.79 12.08 -20.58
N ALA A 10 21.96 11.10 -20.22
CA ALA A 10 21.04 11.17 -19.10
C ALA A 10 21.49 10.05 -18.14
N ASP A 11 22.07 10.36 -16.98
CA ASP A 11 21.49 10.91 -15.76
C ASP A 11 20.48 9.94 -15.10
N CYS A 12 20.93 9.38 -13.96
CA CYS A 12 20.17 8.75 -12.87
C CYS A 12 18.67 8.48 -13.14
N ASP A 13 18.34 7.26 -13.57
CA ASP A 13 16.98 6.77 -13.81
C ASP A 13 16.16 6.59 -12.51
N THR A 14 15.86 7.68 -11.80
CA THR A 14 14.81 7.68 -10.78
C THR A 14 13.53 8.22 -11.42
N PRO A 15 12.46 7.41 -11.56
CA PRO A 15 11.19 7.94 -12.02
C PRO A 15 10.67 8.94 -10.99
N SER A 16 10.34 10.16 -11.44
CA SER A 16 9.84 11.25 -10.58
C SER A 16 8.44 11.01 -10.03
N SER A 17 7.76 9.94 -10.49
CA SER A 17 6.40 9.58 -10.10
C SER A 17 6.28 8.08 -9.89
N PRO A 18 5.44 7.63 -8.93
CA PRO A 18 5.14 6.21 -8.75
C PRO A 18 4.55 5.59 -10.02
N VAL A 19 4.98 4.39 -10.38
CA VAL A 19 4.55 3.69 -11.58
C VAL A 19 3.52 2.60 -11.23
N GLN A 20 2.46 2.46 -12.02
CA GLN A 20 1.48 1.40 -11.81
C GLN A 20 2.04 0.04 -12.26
N ARG A 21 1.87 -0.99 -11.44
CA ARG A 21 2.29 -2.38 -11.66
C ARG A 21 1.21 -3.37 -11.26
N ASP A 22 1.30 -4.56 -11.82
CA ASP A 22 0.53 -5.72 -11.37
C ASP A 22 1.41 -6.56 -10.44
N PHE A 23 0.94 -6.77 -9.21
CA PHE A 23 1.66 -7.53 -8.19
C PHE A 23 1.19 -8.99 -8.09
N HIS A 24 0.15 -9.41 -8.84
CA HIS A 24 -0.45 -10.74 -8.73
C HIS A 24 -0.71 -11.16 -7.27
N MET A 25 -1.24 -10.22 -6.49
CA MET A 25 -1.41 -10.33 -5.05
C MET A 25 -2.89 -10.50 -4.71
N ARG A 26 -3.20 -11.49 -3.86
CA ARG A 26 -4.56 -11.78 -3.41
C ARG A 26 -4.62 -11.98 -1.90
N ILE A 27 -5.68 -11.48 -1.27
CA ILE A 27 -6.04 -11.74 0.12
C ILE A 27 -7.36 -12.49 0.12
N ASP A 28 -7.37 -13.71 0.68
CA ASP A 28 -8.60 -14.51 0.81
C ASP A 28 -9.46 -14.07 2.01
N GLN A 29 -10.65 -14.67 2.13
CA GLN A 29 -11.61 -14.37 3.21
C GLN A 29 -11.06 -14.69 4.61
N GLU A 30 -10.06 -15.55 4.72
CA GLU A 30 -9.40 -15.87 6.00
C GLU A 30 -8.25 -14.89 6.32
N GLY A 31 -7.99 -13.93 5.43
CA GLY A 31 -6.89 -12.98 5.55
C GLY A 31 -5.53 -13.58 5.19
N ARG A 32 -5.49 -14.71 4.47
CA ARG A 32 -4.24 -15.29 3.97
C ARG A 32 -3.80 -14.56 2.71
N TRP A 33 -2.50 -14.33 2.61
CA TRP A 33 -1.88 -13.60 1.52
C TRP A 33 -1.30 -14.57 0.51
N TYR A 34 -1.57 -14.32 -0.77
CA TYR A 34 -1.06 -15.09 -1.90
C TYR A 34 -0.32 -14.17 -2.86
N HIS A 35 0.80 -14.65 -3.40
CA HIS A 35 1.56 -13.98 -4.46
C HIS A 35 1.76 -14.98 -5.59
N GLU A 36 1.34 -14.61 -6.81
CA GLU A 36 1.38 -15.49 -7.99
C GLU A 36 0.68 -16.84 -7.77
N GLY A 37 -0.34 -16.86 -6.91
CA GLY A 37 -1.12 -18.05 -6.55
C GLY A 37 -0.57 -18.85 -5.36
N ASP A 38 0.65 -18.57 -4.90
CA ASP A 38 1.28 -19.27 -3.77
C ASP A 38 1.04 -18.57 -2.43
N LEU A 39 0.76 -19.36 -1.40
CA LEU A 39 0.55 -18.87 -0.03
C LEU A 39 1.84 -18.28 0.58
N ILE A 40 1.79 -17.03 1.02
CA ILE A 40 2.87 -16.39 1.78
C ILE A 40 2.84 -16.87 3.23
N LYS A 41 3.74 -17.80 3.57
CA LYS A 41 3.85 -18.35 4.93
C LYS A 41 4.65 -17.47 5.91
N ARG A 42 5.45 -16.53 5.39
CA ARG A 42 6.33 -15.69 6.21
C ARG A 42 5.56 -14.48 6.74
N ILE A 43 5.21 -14.51 8.02
CA ILE A 43 4.43 -13.43 8.65
C ILE A 43 5.11 -12.06 8.55
N GLU A 44 6.43 -11.99 8.60
CA GLU A 44 7.16 -10.72 8.45
C GLU A 44 6.99 -10.12 7.05
N LEU A 45 6.85 -10.95 6.02
CA LEU A 45 6.58 -10.49 4.65
C LEU A 45 5.13 -10.00 4.51
N VAL A 46 4.18 -10.69 5.14
CA VAL A 46 2.79 -10.22 5.23
C VAL A 46 2.71 -8.86 5.92
N LYS A 47 3.40 -8.68 7.05
CA LYS A 47 3.46 -7.40 7.77
C LYS A 47 4.06 -6.27 6.91
N LEU A 48 5.08 -6.58 6.11
CA LEU A 48 5.69 -5.61 5.19
C LEU A 48 4.65 -5.10 4.19
N PHE A 49 3.93 -6.00 3.53
CA PHE A 49 2.92 -5.60 2.54
C PHE A 49 1.70 -4.94 3.18
N ALA A 50 1.27 -5.41 4.35
CA ALA A 50 0.17 -4.80 5.08
C ALA A 50 0.44 -3.32 5.43
N ARG A 51 1.70 -2.94 5.65
CA ARG A 51 2.09 -1.54 5.93
C ARG A 51 1.92 -0.60 4.74
N VAL A 52 1.95 -1.14 3.53
CA VAL A 52 1.79 -0.37 2.28
C VAL A 52 0.41 -0.59 1.63
N LEU A 53 -0.47 -1.34 2.30
CA LEU A 53 -1.85 -1.53 1.87
C LEU A 53 -2.67 -0.26 2.13
N SER A 54 -3.43 0.16 1.14
CA SER A 54 -4.32 1.32 1.19
C SER A 54 -5.63 1.02 0.48
N VAL A 55 -6.69 1.70 0.88
CA VAL A 55 -8.01 1.62 0.25
C VAL A 55 -8.37 3.03 -0.25
N ASP A 56 -8.90 3.13 -1.46
CA ASP A 56 -9.37 4.40 -2.00
C ASP A 56 -10.84 4.70 -1.63
N GLU A 57 -11.34 5.85 -2.09
CA GLU A 57 -12.71 6.29 -1.81
C GLU A 57 -13.79 5.36 -2.41
N ALA A 58 -13.44 4.56 -3.42
CA ALA A 58 -14.35 3.59 -4.05
C ALA A 58 -14.29 2.21 -3.38
N GLY A 59 -13.45 2.02 -2.35
CA GLY A 59 -13.25 0.74 -1.68
C GLY A 59 -12.26 -0.18 -2.38
N GLN A 60 -11.51 0.31 -3.37
CA GLN A 60 -10.50 -0.50 -4.06
C GLN A 60 -9.21 -0.57 -3.25
N HIS A 61 -8.63 -1.77 -3.18
CA HIS A 61 -7.40 -2.09 -2.45
C HIS A 61 -6.16 -1.92 -3.33
N TRP A 62 -5.13 -1.32 -2.76
CA TRP A 62 -3.88 -0.96 -3.43
C TRP A 62 -2.67 -1.23 -2.54
N LEU A 63 -1.60 -1.80 -3.11
CA LEU A 63 -0.27 -1.69 -2.52
C LEU A 63 0.40 -0.42 -3.06
N ARG A 64 0.92 0.44 -2.18
CA ARG A 64 1.57 1.70 -2.54
C ARG A 64 2.95 1.81 -1.90
N THR A 65 3.98 1.77 -2.72
CA THR A 65 5.35 2.09 -2.35
C THR A 65 5.73 3.44 -2.97
N PRO A 66 6.83 4.09 -2.54
CA PRO A 66 7.27 5.36 -3.14
C PRO A 66 7.55 5.27 -4.64
N VAL A 67 7.92 4.08 -5.14
CA VAL A 67 8.33 3.88 -6.53
C VAL A 67 7.20 3.26 -7.37
N GLU A 68 6.39 2.40 -6.77
CA GLU A 68 5.40 1.60 -7.49
C GLU A 68 4.10 1.46 -6.72
N PHE A 69 2.99 1.33 -7.43
CA PHE A 69 1.70 1.00 -6.85
C PHE A 69 0.90 0.05 -7.74
N GLY A 70 -0.05 -0.67 -7.17
CA GLY A 70 -0.78 -1.70 -7.90
C GLY A 70 -2.02 -2.15 -7.15
N GLN A 71 -3.04 -2.52 -7.92
CA GLN A 71 -4.27 -3.07 -7.39
C GLN A 71 -4.02 -4.48 -6.86
N ILE A 72 -4.76 -4.88 -5.82
CA ILE A 72 -4.77 -6.26 -5.35
C ILE A 72 -6.19 -6.79 -5.23
N GLU A 73 -6.31 -8.11 -5.32
CA GLU A 73 -7.57 -8.81 -5.15
C GLU A 73 -7.83 -9.07 -3.65
N VAL A 74 -9.01 -8.69 -3.17
CA VAL A 74 -9.42 -8.92 -1.77
C VAL A 74 -10.84 -9.48 -1.80
N GLU A 75 -11.02 -10.68 -1.22
CA GLU A 75 -12.26 -11.44 -1.38
C GLU A 75 -13.42 -11.02 -0.44
N ASP A 76 -13.15 -10.44 0.73
CA ASP A 76 -14.25 -10.10 1.66
C ASP A 76 -13.92 -8.88 2.55
N ALA A 77 -12.91 -8.98 3.39
CA ALA A 77 -12.43 -7.84 4.17
C ALA A 77 -10.91 -7.96 4.40
N PRO A 78 -10.11 -6.91 4.13
CA PRO A 78 -8.66 -6.96 4.27
C PRO A 78 -8.18 -7.18 5.72
N PHE A 79 -9.07 -7.13 6.72
CA PHE A 79 -8.71 -7.28 8.13
C PHE A 79 -9.80 -8.03 8.93
N VAL A 80 -9.45 -9.18 9.50
CA VAL A 80 -10.19 -9.75 10.64
C VAL A 80 -9.75 -8.99 11.89
N ILE A 81 -10.61 -8.13 12.44
CA ILE A 81 -10.32 -7.39 13.69
C ILE A 81 -10.19 -8.39 14.83
N THR A 82 -8.95 -8.68 15.25
CA THR A 82 -8.68 -9.58 16.37
C THR A 82 -8.52 -8.85 17.70
N ALA A 83 -8.40 -7.51 17.71
CA ALA A 83 -8.45 -6.67 18.92
C ALA A 83 -8.72 -5.20 18.60
N LEU A 84 -9.58 -4.54 19.39
CA LEU A 84 -9.86 -3.10 19.36
C LEU A 84 -9.53 -2.50 20.74
N THR A 85 -8.61 -1.54 20.81
CA THR A 85 -8.38 -0.72 22.01
C THR A 85 -8.71 0.74 21.72
N SER A 86 -9.86 1.23 22.19
CA SER A 86 -10.24 2.64 22.08
C SER A 86 -9.58 3.47 23.19
N ALA A 87 -8.58 4.28 22.85
CA ALA A 87 -8.07 5.32 23.74
C ALA A 87 -8.96 6.57 23.61
N GLY A 88 -10.08 6.61 24.32
CA GLY A 88 -10.93 7.79 24.41
C GLY A 88 -10.16 8.96 25.03
N LYS A 89 -9.81 9.96 24.23
CA LYS A 89 -9.20 11.19 24.73
C LYS A 89 -10.31 11.99 25.45
N ARG A 90 -10.26 12.03 26.78
CA ARG A 90 -11.13 12.91 27.58
C ARG A 90 -10.75 14.35 27.28
N GLU A 91 -11.61 15.07 26.56
CA GLU A 91 -11.52 16.51 26.46
C GLU A 91 -11.84 17.11 27.83
N THR A 92 -10.82 17.71 28.47
CA THR A 92 -11.02 18.42 29.73
C THR A 92 -11.37 19.87 29.38
N VAL A 93 -12.65 20.21 29.47
CA VAL A 93 -13.12 21.59 29.35
C VAL A 93 -12.72 22.35 30.61
N TYR A 94 -11.68 23.19 30.54
CA TYR A 94 -11.41 24.16 31.59
C TYR A 94 -12.45 25.28 31.50
N LYS A 95 -13.46 25.21 32.37
CA LYS A 95 -14.39 26.32 32.62
C LYS A 95 -13.63 27.38 33.42
N GLY A 96 -13.15 28.42 32.73
CA GLY A 96 -12.57 29.60 33.37
C GLY A 96 -13.62 30.26 34.26
N ILE A 97 -13.34 30.30 35.56
CA ILE A 97 -13.96 31.19 36.53
C ILE A 97 -13.28 32.54 36.36
N ARG A 98 -13.99 33.52 35.77
CA ARG A 98 -14.10 34.90 36.24
C ARG A 98 -15.38 35.50 35.68
#